data_AF-A0A7H8RC13-F1
#
_entry.id   AF-A0A7H8RC13-F1
#
_cell.length_a   1.000
_cell.length_b   1.000
_cell.length_c   1.000
_cell.angle_alpha   90.00
_cell.angle_beta   90.00
_cell.angle_gamma   90.00
#
_symmetry.space_group_name_H-M   'P 1'
#
loop_
_entity.id
_entity.type
_entity.pdbx_description
1 polymer ?
#
loop_
_entity_poly.entity_id
_entity_poly.type
_entity_poly.pdbx_seq_one_letter_code
_entity_poly.pdbx_strand_id
1 'polypeptide(L)'
;MLHCASKTEAERTAWKFMEEKKPDFILNTVLPDVNLGRILHPRIAGSSMALTRALLQGKSAVMNMLWTQWYVDVQDNAKLHVIALLGIEVKSERIFAFADIYTWTQIIELMHKILPEDRCSQLVSPPENEGRALGKIIPAKRAEELLLSFYGKGWTKLATSLTEGL
;
A
#
# COMPACT_ATOMS: atom_id res chain seq x y z
N MET A 1 -12.17 7.26 -11.74
CA MET A 1 -12.86 8.33 -10.97
C MET A 1 -13.97 7.79 -10.06
N LEU A 2 -14.87 6.90 -10.53
CA LEU A 2 -15.95 6.35 -9.70
C LEU A 2 -15.47 5.67 -8.41
N HIS A 3 -14.36 4.93 -8.48
CA HIS A 3 -13.76 4.30 -7.30
C HIS A 3 -13.40 5.34 -6.21
N CYS A 4 -12.61 6.36 -6.55
CA CYS A 4 -12.18 7.40 -5.60
C CYS A 4 -13.38 8.14 -4.97
N ALA A 5 -14.39 8.47 -5.78
CA ALA A 5 -15.62 9.09 -5.27
C ALA A 5 -16.34 8.16 -4.29
N SER A 6 -16.51 6.87 -4.63
CA SER A 6 -17.18 5.90 -3.75
C SER A 6 -16.45 5.72 -2.41
N LYS A 7 -15.12 5.65 -2.41
CA LYS A 7 -14.32 5.52 -1.18
C LYS A 7 -14.39 6.77 -0.30
N THR A 8 -14.39 7.95 -0.93
CA THR A 8 -14.53 9.24 -0.24
C THR A 8 -15.90 9.37 0.42
N GLU A 9 -16.97 9.08 -0.31
CA GLU A 9 -18.33 9.16 0.23
C GLU A 9 -18.61 8.08 1.28
N ALA A 10 -18.06 6.87 1.12
CA ALA A 10 -18.18 5.82 2.12
C ALA A 10 -17.54 6.23 3.46
N GLU A 11 -16.33 6.78 3.43
CA GLU A 11 -15.67 7.25 4.65
C GLU A 11 -16.42 8.43 5.29
N ARG A 12 -16.85 9.42 4.50
CA ARG A 12 -17.69 10.54 4.99
C ARG A 12 -18.97 10.05 5.65
N THR A 13 -19.63 9.05 5.05
CA THR A 13 -20.86 8.46 5.60
C THR A 13 -20.59 7.74 6.92
N ALA A 14 -19.47 7.03 7.03
CA ALA A 14 -19.08 6.36 8.28
C ALA A 14 -18.84 7.38 9.42
N TRP A 15 -18.12 8.47 9.15
CA TRP A 15 -17.90 9.53 10.14
C TRP A 15 -19.19 10.24 10.53
N LYS A 16 -20.05 10.55 9.57
CA LYS A 16 -21.39 11.13 9.82
C LYS A 16 -22.24 10.21 10.71
N PHE A 17 -22.19 8.89 10.48
CA PHE A 17 -22.87 7.92 11.34
C PHE A 17 -22.38 8.00 12.80
N MET A 18 -21.07 8.13 13.03
CA MET A 18 -20.51 8.28 14.37
C MET A 18 -21.02 9.54 15.07
N GLU A 19 -21.08 10.67 14.35
CA GLU A 19 -21.56 11.95 14.86
C GLU A 19 -23.06 11.93 15.20
N GLU A 20 -23.88 11.35 14.31
CA GLU A 20 -25.34 11.35 14.43
C GLU A 20 -25.87 10.27 15.37
N LYS A 21 -25.29 9.07 15.34
CA LYS A 21 -25.78 7.91 16.10
C LYS A 21 -25.08 7.69 17.41
N LYS A 22 -23.86 8.23 17.58
CA LYS A 22 -23.06 8.15 18.81
C LYS A 22 -23.04 6.74 19.41
N PRO A 23 -22.66 5.71 18.63
CA PRO A 23 -22.63 4.34 19.13
C PRO A 23 -21.56 4.18 20.22
N ASP A 24 -21.65 3.11 21.01
CA ASP A 24 -20.71 2.83 22.11
C ASP A 24 -19.32 2.35 21.65
N PHE A 25 -19.17 2.04 20.35
CA PHE A 25 -17.89 1.63 19.78
C PHE A 25 -17.09 2.82 19.23
N ILE A 26 -15.79 2.62 19.05
CA ILE A 26 -14.88 3.59 18.44
C ILE A 26 -14.67 3.24 16.97
N LEU A 27 -14.66 4.24 16.10
CA LEU A 27 -14.29 4.09 14.70
C LEU A 27 -12.86 4.62 14.48
N ASN A 28 -12.05 3.83 13.80
CA ASN A 28 -10.80 4.27 13.17
C ASN A 28 -10.85 3.84 11.70
N THR A 29 -10.21 4.60 10.81
CA THR A 29 -10.07 4.21 9.40
C THR A 29 -8.60 4.03 9.07
N VAL A 30 -8.29 2.96 8.33
CA VAL A 30 -6.96 2.75 7.73
C VAL A 30 -7.09 3.02 6.24
N LEU A 31 -6.28 3.93 5.74
CA LEU A 31 -6.25 4.36 4.35
C LEU A 31 -4.95 3.87 3.73
N PRO A 32 -4.95 2.67 3.12
CA PRO A 32 -3.79 2.17 2.40
C PRO A 32 -3.69 2.75 0.99
N ASP A 33 -2.45 2.88 0.52
CA ASP A 33 -2.14 3.06 -0.90
C ASP A 33 -1.81 1.68 -1.54
N VAL A 34 -0.87 1.60 -2.49
CA VAL A 34 -0.53 0.37 -3.20
C VAL A 34 0.03 -0.70 -2.25
N ASN A 35 -0.74 -1.75 -2.00
CA ASN A 35 -0.31 -2.88 -1.18
C ASN A 35 0.62 -3.80 -1.97
N LEU A 36 1.85 -3.96 -1.50
CA LEU A 36 2.85 -4.88 -2.03
C LEU A 36 3.25 -5.87 -0.93
N GLY A 37 3.72 -7.06 -1.29
CA GLY A 37 4.12 -8.08 -0.31
C GLY A 37 3.55 -9.45 -0.60
N ARG A 38 3.72 -10.33 0.39
CA ARG A 38 3.38 -11.75 0.30
C ARG A 38 1.92 -12.01 -0.11
N ILE A 39 1.74 -12.83 -1.14
CA ILE A 39 0.43 -13.38 -1.50
C ILE A 39 0.19 -14.64 -0.65
N LEU A 40 -0.77 -14.58 0.28
CA LEU A 40 -0.95 -15.61 1.31
C LEU A 40 -1.41 -16.97 0.78
N HIS A 41 -2.12 -17.02 -0.35
CA HIS A 41 -2.68 -18.26 -0.86
C HIS A 41 -2.53 -18.35 -2.39
N PRO A 42 -2.12 -19.50 -2.97
CA PRO A 42 -1.85 -19.61 -4.41
C PRO A 42 -3.07 -19.37 -5.30
N ARG A 43 -4.28 -19.60 -4.78
CA ARG A 43 -5.56 -19.33 -5.46
C ARG A 43 -6.06 -17.88 -5.39
N ILE A 44 -5.36 -16.96 -4.70
CA ILE A 44 -5.71 -15.53 -4.72
C ILE A 44 -4.77 -14.80 -5.68
N ALA A 45 -5.33 -13.90 -6.49
CA ALA A 45 -4.54 -13.22 -7.52
C ALA A 45 -3.47 -12.28 -6.93
N GLY A 46 -3.72 -11.71 -5.74
CA GLY A 46 -2.81 -10.75 -5.09
C GLY A 46 -3.16 -9.28 -5.32
N SER A 47 -4.25 -8.97 -6.03
CA SER A 47 -4.75 -7.60 -6.28
C SER A 47 -3.65 -6.66 -6.80
N SER A 48 -3.27 -5.62 -6.05
CA SER A 48 -2.18 -4.69 -6.40
C SER A 48 -0.85 -5.39 -6.65
N MET A 49 -0.48 -6.41 -5.86
CA MET A 49 0.75 -7.18 -6.11
C MET A 49 0.66 -7.98 -7.42
N ALA A 50 -0.54 -8.38 -7.84
CA ALA A 50 -0.75 -9.06 -9.13
C ALA A 50 -0.43 -8.14 -10.31
N LEU A 51 -0.79 -6.85 -10.20
CA LEU A 51 -0.46 -5.83 -11.21
C LEU A 51 1.06 -5.63 -11.29
N THR A 52 1.74 -5.59 -10.15
CA THR A 52 3.21 -5.54 -10.10
C THR A 52 3.85 -6.78 -10.74
N ARG A 53 3.34 -7.99 -10.45
CA ARG A 53 3.82 -9.25 -11.05
C ARG A 53 3.57 -9.35 -12.54
N ALA A 54 2.60 -8.61 -13.08
CA ALA A 54 2.30 -8.60 -14.51
C ALA A 54 3.48 -8.05 -15.34
N LEU A 55 4.37 -7.24 -14.74
CA LEU A 55 5.60 -6.77 -15.38
C LEU A 55 6.50 -7.92 -15.82
N LEU A 56 6.54 -9.03 -15.07
CA LEU A 56 7.28 -10.25 -15.42
C LEU A 56 6.70 -11.00 -16.62
N GLN A 57 5.51 -10.61 -17.07
CA GLN A 57 4.81 -11.20 -18.22
C GLN A 57 4.81 -10.24 -19.42
N GLY A 58 5.69 -9.23 -19.44
CA GLY A 58 5.75 -8.22 -20.48
C GLY A 58 4.61 -7.20 -20.47
N LYS A 59 3.77 -7.16 -19.42
CA LYS A 59 2.57 -6.31 -19.40
C LYS A 59 2.88 -4.90 -18.88
N SER A 60 3.44 -4.05 -19.74
CA SER A 60 3.82 -2.66 -19.41
C SER A 60 2.62 -1.75 -19.13
N ALA A 61 1.42 -2.09 -19.61
CA ALA A 61 0.20 -1.29 -19.43
C ALA A 61 -0.15 -1.01 -17.96
N VAL A 62 0.31 -1.84 -17.02
CA VAL A 62 0.09 -1.63 -15.58
C VAL A 62 0.72 -0.33 -15.08
N MET A 63 1.82 0.11 -15.69
CA MET A 63 2.51 1.36 -15.32
C MET A 63 1.66 2.60 -15.63
N ASN A 64 0.77 2.49 -16.63
CA ASN A 64 -0.19 3.55 -16.98
C ASN A 64 -1.47 3.50 -16.13
N MET A 65 -1.80 2.34 -15.56
CA MET A 65 -2.97 2.16 -14.70
C MET A 65 -2.72 2.63 -13.26
N LEU A 66 -1.48 2.46 -12.78
CA LEU A 66 -1.05 2.83 -11.44
C LEU A 66 0.14 3.77 -11.56
N TRP A 67 -0.10 5.06 -11.39
CA TRP A 67 0.96 6.06 -11.40
C TRP A 67 1.83 5.95 -10.16
N THR A 68 3.02 6.54 -10.21
CA THR A 68 3.92 6.63 -9.06
C THR A 68 3.22 7.32 -7.89
N GLN A 69 3.11 6.61 -6.77
CA GLN A 69 2.44 7.04 -5.54
C GLN A 69 3.05 6.28 -4.35
N TRP A 70 2.37 6.22 -3.21
CA TRP A 70 2.90 5.50 -2.05
C TRP A 70 2.66 4.00 -2.20
N TYR A 71 3.59 3.21 -1.66
CA TYR A 71 3.32 1.80 -1.38
C TYR A 71 3.15 1.59 0.11
N VAL A 72 2.64 0.41 0.47
CA VAL A 72 2.70 -0.14 1.82
C VAL A 72 2.88 -1.64 1.74
N ASP A 73 3.67 -2.18 2.66
CA ASP A 73 3.75 -3.63 2.81
C ASP A 73 2.43 -4.18 3.35
N VAL A 74 1.92 -5.25 2.75
CA VAL A 74 0.63 -5.85 3.12
C VAL A 74 0.58 -6.30 4.58
N GLN A 75 1.70 -6.73 5.16
CA GLN A 75 1.77 -7.11 6.57
C GLN A 75 1.77 -5.88 7.48
N ASP A 76 2.42 -4.78 7.09
CA ASP A 76 2.37 -3.53 7.86
C ASP A 76 0.98 -2.90 7.82
N ASN A 77 0.30 -2.94 6.66
CA ASN A 77 -1.10 -2.55 6.56
C ASN A 77 -1.99 -3.41 7.48
N ALA A 78 -1.79 -4.74 7.51
CA ALA A 78 -2.51 -5.63 8.42
C ALA A 78 -2.25 -5.29 9.91
N LYS A 79 -0.99 -5.00 10.28
CA LYS A 79 -0.64 -4.55 11.64
C LYS A 79 -1.36 -3.26 12.01
N LEU A 80 -1.46 -2.30 11.09
CA LEU A 80 -2.19 -1.04 11.33
C LEU A 80 -3.68 -1.28 11.57
N HIS A 81 -4.31 -2.22 10.87
CA HIS A 81 -5.68 -2.64 11.17
C HIS A 81 -5.81 -3.25 12.59
N VAL A 82 -4.84 -4.07 13.01
CA VAL A 82 -4.81 -4.63 14.38
C VAL A 82 -4.64 -3.52 15.43
N ILE A 83 -3.73 -2.57 15.18
CA ILE A 83 -3.53 -1.40 16.06
C ILE A 83 -4.80 -0.55 16.13
N ALA A 84 -5.43 -0.27 15.00
CA ALA A 84 -6.67 0.50 14.94
C ALA A 84 -7.83 -0.15 15.70
N LEU A 85 -7.79 -1.47 15.89
CA LEU A 85 -8.80 -2.23 16.63
C LEU A 85 -8.49 -2.33 18.13
N LEU A 86 -7.23 -2.55 18.49
CA LEU A 86 -6.83 -2.91 19.85
C LEU A 86 -6.11 -1.79 20.63
N GLY A 87 -5.58 -0.78 19.94
CA GLY A 87 -4.85 0.33 20.56
C GLY A 87 -5.78 1.27 21.30
N ILE A 88 -5.70 1.26 22.63
CA ILE A 88 -6.55 2.09 23.49
C ILE A 88 -6.31 3.60 23.30
N GLU A 89 -5.15 3.99 22.79
CA GLU A 89 -4.76 5.35 22.47
C GLU A 89 -5.20 5.80 21.07
N VAL A 90 -5.63 4.85 20.23
CA VAL A 90 -6.00 5.10 18.83
C VAL A 90 -7.52 5.23 18.76
N LYS A 91 -8.02 6.46 18.78
CA LYS A 91 -9.46 6.75 18.78
C LYS A 91 -9.82 7.82 17.78
N SER A 92 -10.80 7.53 16.93
CA SER A 92 -11.30 8.47 15.91
C SER A 92 -10.20 8.96 14.97
N GLU A 93 -9.25 8.08 14.64
CA GLU A 93 -8.12 8.39 13.76
C GLU A 93 -8.37 7.96 12.30
N ARG A 94 -7.81 8.75 11.37
CA ARG A 94 -7.61 8.37 9.96
C ARG A 94 -6.13 8.05 9.74
N ILE A 95 -5.80 6.76 9.68
CA ILE A 95 -4.43 6.25 9.66
C ILE A 95 -4.01 6.04 8.19
N PHE A 96 -3.09 6.87 7.72
CA PHE A 96 -2.59 6.80 6.34
C PHE A 96 -1.45 5.79 6.25
N ALA A 97 -1.75 4.60 5.71
CA ALA A 97 -0.79 3.52 5.55
C ALA A 97 0.05 3.72 4.27
N PHE A 98 0.88 4.76 4.29
CA PHE A 98 1.64 5.31 3.17
C PHE A 98 3.13 5.27 3.53
N ALA A 99 3.83 4.18 3.18
CA ALA A 99 5.20 3.94 3.65
C ALA A 99 6.22 4.88 3.00
N ASP A 100 6.37 4.79 1.68
CA ASP A 100 7.21 5.69 0.88
C ASP A 100 6.73 5.68 -0.57
N ILE A 101 7.21 6.63 -1.36
CA ILE A 101 6.90 6.76 -2.79
C ILE A 101 7.72 5.75 -3.57
N TYR A 102 7.06 4.93 -4.40
CA TYR A 102 7.74 4.06 -5.36
C TYR A 102 7.75 4.68 -6.76
N THR A 103 8.71 4.24 -7.57
CA THR A 103 8.66 4.41 -9.02
C THR A 103 8.76 3.05 -9.72
N TRP A 104 8.23 2.92 -10.93
CA TRP A 104 8.35 1.71 -11.73
C TRP A 104 9.78 1.43 -12.12
N THR A 105 10.60 2.45 -12.37
CA THR A 105 12.05 2.31 -12.56
C THR A 105 12.67 1.59 -11.35
N GLN A 106 12.38 2.04 -10.13
CA GLN A 106 12.87 1.39 -8.91
C GLN A 106 12.37 -0.06 -8.78
N ILE A 107 11.09 -0.32 -9.08
CA ILE A 107 10.52 -1.67 -9.04
C ILE A 107 11.24 -2.60 -10.04
N ILE A 108 11.41 -2.17 -11.29
CA ILE A 108 12.02 -2.98 -12.35
C ILE A 108 13.49 -3.25 -12.04
N GLU A 109 14.24 -2.25 -11.59
CA GLU A 109 15.63 -2.43 -11.15
C GLU A 109 15.74 -3.39 -9.95
N LEU A 110 14.81 -3.32 -9.00
CA LEU A 110 14.78 -4.26 -7.87
C LEU A 110 14.41 -5.67 -8.33
N MET A 111 13.48 -5.82 -9.29
CA MET A 111 13.15 -7.14 -9.85
C MET A 111 14.37 -7.80 -10.50
N HIS A 112 15.16 -7.06 -11.27
CA HIS A 112 16.42 -7.57 -11.84
C HIS A 112 17.45 -7.98 -10.77
N LYS A 113 17.45 -7.33 -9.60
CA LYS A 113 18.35 -7.65 -8.49
C LYS A 113 17.88 -8.86 -7.66
N ILE A 114 16.56 -9.03 -7.55
CA ILE A 114 15.94 -10.06 -6.68
C ILE A 114 15.79 -11.39 -7.43
N LEU A 115 15.48 -11.36 -8.72
CA LEU A 115 15.12 -12.54 -9.49
C LEU A 115 16.30 -13.08 -10.30
N PRO A 116 16.35 -14.41 -10.53
CA PRO A 116 17.27 -15.00 -11.50
C PRO A 116 16.99 -14.51 -12.92
N GLU A 117 18.02 -14.54 -13.79
CA GLU A 117 17.99 -13.96 -15.13
C GLU A 117 16.89 -14.54 -16.04
N ASP A 118 16.62 -15.86 -15.94
CA ASP A 118 15.57 -16.54 -16.72
C ASP A 118 14.16 -16.00 -16.42
N ARG A 119 13.89 -15.63 -15.16
CA ARG A 119 12.64 -15.00 -14.72
C ARG A 119 12.50 -13.54 -15.17
N CYS A 120 13.58 -12.90 -15.60
CA CYS A 120 13.58 -11.52 -16.10
C CYS A 120 13.49 -11.43 -17.63
N SER A 121 13.47 -12.55 -18.36
CA SER A 121 13.46 -12.59 -19.82
C SER A 121 12.32 -11.80 -20.48
N GLN A 122 11.18 -11.70 -19.81
CA GLN A 122 10.00 -10.94 -20.26
C GLN A 122 9.74 -9.67 -19.43
N LEU A 123 10.66 -9.31 -18.54
CA LEU A 123 10.50 -8.11 -17.74
C LEU A 123 10.57 -6.88 -18.64
N VAL A 124 9.60 -5.98 -18.48
CA VAL A 124 9.53 -4.75 -19.26
C VAL A 124 10.64 -3.77 -18.86
N SER A 125 11.07 -2.93 -19.80
CA SER A 125 12.00 -1.84 -19.53
C SER A 125 11.37 -0.73 -18.69
N PRO A 126 12.18 0.03 -17.91
CA PRO A 126 11.71 1.22 -17.22
C PRO A 126 11.07 2.25 -18.16
N PRO A 127 10.05 3.00 -17.71
CA PRO A 127 9.44 4.06 -18.51
C PRO A 127 10.38 5.26 -18.67
N GLU A 128 10.50 5.81 -19.89
CA GLU A 128 11.45 6.89 -20.22
C GLU A 128 11.15 8.23 -19.52
N ASN A 129 9.87 8.57 -19.35
CA ASN A 129 9.42 9.86 -18.77
C ASN A 129 8.63 9.64 -17.49
N GLU A 130 9.21 8.89 -16.55
CA GLU A 130 8.57 8.60 -15.27
C GLU A 130 8.47 9.85 -14.40
N GLY A 131 7.23 10.26 -14.09
CA GLY A 131 6.97 11.25 -13.06
C GLY A 131 7.22 10.68 -11.66
N ARG A 132 7.31 11.54 -10.65
CA ARG A 132 7.31 11.13 -9.24
C ARG A 132 6.23 11.90 -8.50
N ALA A 133 5.52 11.23 -7.59
CA ALA A 133 4.66 11.94 -6.65
C ALA A 133 5.50 12.99 -5.87
N LEU A 134 5.04 14.24 -5.86
CA LEU A 134 5.69 15.34 -5.14
C LEU A 134 4.92 15.76 -3.88
N GLY A 135 3.71 15.22 -3.70
CA GLY A 135 2.86 15.54 -2.57
C GLY A 135 3.49 15.07 -1.25
N LYS A 136 3.24 15.82 -0.18
CA LYS A 136 3.54 15.38 1.19
C LYS A 136 2.23 15.11 1.91
N ILE A 137 2.02 13.87 2.33
CA ILE A 137 0.87 13.50 3.15
C ILE A 137 1.27 13.72 4.61
N ILE A 138 1.03 14.94 5.09
CA ILE A 138 1.38 15.36 6.46
C ILE A 138 0.96 14.34 7.54
N PRO A 139 -0.27 13.77 7.52
CA PRO A 139 -0.67 12.82 8.56
C PRO A 139 -0.05 11.41 8.44
N ALA A 140 0.67 11.08 7.35
CA ALA A 140 1.23 9.74 7.13
C ALA A 140 2.26 9.32 8.19
N LYS A 141 2.95 10.29 8.81
CA LYS A 141 3.92 10.03 9.88
C LYS A 141 3.33 9.24 11.05
N ARG A 142 2.04 9.43 11.35
CA ARG A 142 1.34 8.78 12.46
C ARG A 142 1.36 7.25 12.34
N ALA A 143 1.21 6.71 11.13
CA ALA A 143 1.18 5.27 10.94
C ALA A 143 2.54 4.61 11.24
N GLU A 144 3.65 5.27 10.90
CA GLU A 144 4.98 4.77 11.24
C GLU A 144 5.23 4.79 12.76
N GLU A 145 4.81 5.87 13.43
CA GLU A 145 4.90 6.00 14.90
C GLU A 145 4.14 4.87 15.60
N LEU A 146 2.94 4.51 15.09
CA LEU A 146 2.16 3.38 15.59
C LEU A 146 2.86 2.03 15.37
N LEU A 147 3.46 1.81 14.20
CA LEU A 147 4.22 0.58 13.95
C LEU A 147 5.44 0.47 14.88
N LEU A 148 6.15 1.57 15.07
CA LEU A 148 7.29 1.65 16.00
C LEU A 148 6.86 1.38 17.45
N SER A 149 5.75 1.96 17.92
CA SER A 149 5.31 1.79 19.30
C SER A 149 4.79 0.40 19.61
N PHE A 150 4.02 -0.22 18.70
CA PHE A 150 3.40 -1.53 18.95
C PHE A 150 4.28 -2.72 18.56
N TYR A 151 5.10 -2.58 17.53
CA TYR A 151 5.89 -3.68 16.95
C TYR A 151 7.40 -3.46 17.00
N GLY A 152 7.87 -2.30 17.49
CA GLY A 152 9.30 -1.99 17.61
C GLY A 152 10.01 -1.79 16.26
N LYS A 153 9.25 -1.69 15.16
CA LYS A 153 9.79 -1.59 13.80
C LYS A 153 8.92 -0.65 12.96
N GLY A 154 9.55 0.24 12.21
CA GLY A 154 8.89 1.09 11.21
C GLY A 154 8.54 0.33 9.93
N TRP A 155 8.39 1.06 8.83
CA TRP A 155 7.97 0.48 7.56
C TRP A 155 8.91 -0.60 7.02
N THR A 156 8.32 -1.64 6.45
CA THR A 156 9.01 -2.62 5.62
C THR A 156 9.41 -1.98 4.29
N LYS A 157 10.68 -2.19 3.91
CA LYS A 157 11.26 -1.60 2.70
C LYS A 157 10.68 -2.23 1.44
N LEU A 158 10.55 -1.44 0.38
CA LEU A 158 10.06 -1.86 -0.94
C LEU A 158 10.73 -3.16 -1.44
N ALA A 159 12.05 -3.27 -1.32
CA ALA A 159 12.79 -4.46 -1.76
C ALA A 159 12.35 -5.74 -1.02
N THR A 160 12.04 -5.64 0.28
CA THR A 160 11.53 -6.75 1.09
C THR A 160 10.11 -7.12 0.64
N SER A 161 9.22 -6.14 0.48
CA SER A 161 7.86 -6.37 -0.01
C SER A 161 7.84 -7.02 -1.40
N LEU A 162 8.74 -6.60 -2.31
CA LEU A 162 8.88 -7.22 -3.62
C LEU A 162 9.41 -8.66 -3.51
N THR A 163 10.45 -8.88 -2.70
CA THR A 163 11.02 -10.23 -2.49
C THR A 163 9.97 -11.22 -2.01
N GLU A 164 9.10 -10.82 -1.09
CA GLU A 164 8.05 -11.68 -0.56
C GLU A 164 6.86 -11.87 -1.51
N GLY A 165 6.65 -10.95 -2.44
CA GLY A 165 5.49 -10.94 -3.34
C GLY A 165 5.71 -11.57 -4.71
N LEU A 166 6.96 -11.75 -5.16
CA LEU A 166 7.32 -12.22 -6.51
C LEU A 166 7.51 -13.75 -6.61
#